data_AF-A0A2A4AIX3-F1
#
_entry.id   AF-A0A2A4AIX3-F1
#
_cell.length_a   1.000
_cell.length_b   1.000
_cell.length_c   1.000
_cell.angle_alpha   90.00
_cell.angle_beta   90.00
_cell.angle_gamma   90.00
#
_symmetry.space_group_name_H-M   'P 1'
#
loop_
_entity.id
_entity.type
_entity.pdbx_description
1 polymer ?
#
loop_
_entity_poly.entity_id
_entity_poly.type
_entity_poly.pdbx_seq_one_letter_code
_entity_poly.pdbx_strand_id
1 'polypeptide(L)'
;MRGCAALGIVVTHVSFQTGTGWGIAERFDYFVSVFFALSAFLLWRRRGLHSPRDYAWSRVGRLAPAYLVCVVLVFALLPDAHSATATQLFSNLTGTQIYVVDGLAPGLTQLWSLCVEFAFYLVLPLLAAVMRGWSRRRRVWAIAVAAVLSWGWGFVPFVADYAKGDVNSQIWPPAYASWFAVGMLLAEAETVRGQFPGWLKRALRMRWAWWLAACGCLWLASREWFGPRGLAHPEPGEFARRIMVGAVFAVCVMAPVALAPRKSSLLSSQWGQALGRWSYSLFLWHVAVLSVVFPLLGVPLFSGKVVDFCVVFAVTVAGSLLVSAVSYAVVEEPGRRLVGQFARRLGHRTQASEAAHKQVTRTESPA
;
A
#
# COMPACT_ATOMS: atom_id res chain seq x y z
N MET A 1 4.91 -12.58 0.31
CA MET A 1 3.72 -11.87 0.82
C MET A 1 3.32 -10.70 -0.06
N ARG A 2 4.16 -9.66 -0.25
CA ARG A 2 3.83 -8.53 -1.14
C ARG A 2 3.39 -8.98 -2.54
N GLY A 3 4.12 -9.91 -3.16
CA GLY A 3 3.76 -10.49 -4.45
C GLY A 3 2.37 -11.13 -4.50
N CYS A 4 2.03 -11.97 -3.50
CA CYS A 4 0.71 -12.59 -3.41
C CYS A 4 -0.40 -11.55 -3.20
N ALA A 5 -0.12 -10.50 -2.42
CA ALA A 5 -1.06 -9.41 -2.24
C ALA A 5 -1.30 -8.63 -3.55
N ALA A 6 -0.24 -8.36 -4.34
CA ALA A 6 -0.38 -7.73 -5.65
C ALA A 6 -1.24 -8.59 -6.60
N LEU A 7 -0.99 -9.90 -6.65
CA LEU A 7 -1.81 -10.81 -7.46
C LEU A 7 -3.27 -10.85 -7.00
N GLY A 8 -3.51 -10.76 -5.68
CA GLY A 8 -4.86 -10.61 -5.15
C GLY A 8 -5.55 -9.36 -5.69
N ILE A 9 -4.87 -8.22 -5.71
CA ILE A 9 -5.42 -6.97 -6.27
C ILE A 9 -5.67 -7.11 -7.79
N VAL A 10 -4.84 -7.84 -8.53
CA VAL A 10 -5.13 -8.11 -9.96
C VAL A 10 -6.46 -8.84 -10.13
N VAL A 11 -6.79 -9.79 -9.24
CA VAL A 11 -8.10 -10.49 -9.27
C VAL A 11 -9.26 -9.51 -9.15
N THR A 12 -9.20 -8.53 -8.24
CA THR A 12 -10.32 -7.57 -8.10
C THR A 12 -10.50 -6.73 -9.35
N HIS A 13 -9.42 -6.20 -9.94
CA HIS A 13 -9.52 -5.36 -11.12
C HIS A 13 -9.99 -6.13 -12.35
N VAL A 14 -9.46 -7.33 -12.59
CA VAL A 14 -9.90 -8.18 -13.70
C VAL A 14 -11.36 -8.59 -13.51
N SER A 15 -11.75 -9.00 -12.29
CA SER A 15 -13.13 -9.39 -12.00
C SER A 15 -14.11 -8.23 -12.20
N PHE A 16 -13.76 -7.05 -11.69
CA PHE A 16 -14.57 -5.84 -11.79
C PHE A 16 -14.73 -5.38 -13.24
N GLN A 17 -13.63 -5.27 -14.00
CA GLN A 17 -13.67 -4.81 -15.39
C GLN A 17 -14.21 -5.84 -16.38
N THR A 18 -14.13 -7.14 -16.07
CA THR A 18 -14.82 -8.16 -16.87
C THR A 18 -16.33 -8.13 -16.63
N GLY A 19 -16.77 -7.71 -15.43
CA GLY A 19 -18.19 -7.69 -15.06
C GLY A 19 -18.71 -9.06 -14.60
N THR A 20 -17.88 -9.87 -13.94
CA THR A 20 -18.27 -11.24 -13.53
C THR A 20 -19.42 -11.29 -12.51
N GLY A 21 -19.67 -10.19 -11.80
CA GLY A 21 -20.64 -10.13 -10.70
C GLY A 21 -20.25 -10.93 -9.45
N TRP A 22 -19.03 -11.47 -9.40
CA TRP A 22 -18.56 -12.28 -8.29
C TRP A 22 -18.15 -11.39 -7.11
N GLY A 23 -19.10 -11.09 -6.23
CA GLY A 23 -18.87 -10.18 -5.11
C GLY A 23 -17.64 -10.53 -4.25
N ILE A 24 -17.27 -11.82 -4.12
CA ILE A 24 -16.05 -12.23 -3.40
C ILE A 24 -14.79 -11.74 -4.10
N ALA A 25 -14.71 -11.86 -5.44
CA ALA A 25 -13.53 -11.48 -6.21
C ALA A 25 -13.33 -9.96 -6.20
N GLU A 26 -14.42 -9.18 -6.21
CA GLU A 26 -14.36 -7.72 -6.03
C GLU A 26 -13.76 -7.32 -4.67
N ARG A 27 -13.91 -8.15 -3.63
CA ARG A 27 -13.37 -7.89 -2.29
C ARG A 27 -11.89 -8.26 -2.12
N PHE A 28 -11.24 -8.74 -3.18
CA PHE A 28 -9.78 -8.90 -3.15
C PHE A 28 -9.06 -7.54 -3.08
N ASP A 29 -9.77 -6.41 -3.19
CA ASP A 29 -9.27 -5.09 -2.83
C ASP A 29 -8.75 -5.01 -1.37
N TYR A 30 -9.21 -5.88 -0.47
CA TYR A 30 -8.63 -6.00 0.88
C TYR A 30 -7.17 -6.44 0.92
N PHE A 31 -6.59 -6.93 -0.17
CA PHE A 31 -5.14 -7.10 -0.21
C PHE A 31 -4.36 -5.77 -0.12
N VAL A 32 -5.00 -4.62 -0.36
CA VAL A 32 -4.45 -3.29 -0.04
C VAL A 32 -4.20 -3.13 1.47
N SER A 33 -5.09 -3.64 2.33
CA SER A 33 -4.88 -3.58 3.78
C SER A 33 -3.67 -4.40 4.22
N VAL A 34 -3.40 -5.51 3.54
CA VAL A 34 -2.19 -6.32 3.74
C VAL A 34 -0.93 -5.55 3.30
N PHE A 35 -0.97 -4.77 2.22
CA PHE A 35 0.14 -3.90 1.83
C PHE A 35 0.44 -2.84 2.88
N PHE A 36 -0.59 -2.12 3.35
CA PHE A 36 -0.44 -1.08 4.37
C PHE A 36 0.09 -1.64 5.68
N ALA A 37 -0.52 -2.73 6.17
CA ALA A 37 -0.08 -3.41 7.37
C ALA A 37 1.36 -3.93 7.22
N LEU A 38 1.77 -4.45 6.06
CA LEU A 38 3.13 -4.93 5.83
C LEU A 38 4.15 -3.80 5.78
N SER A 39 3.83 -2.70 5.11
CA SER A 39 4.68 -1.50 5.09
C SER A 39 4.84 -0.92 6.50
N ALA A 40 3.74 -0.77 7.25
CA ALA A 40 3.78 -0.35 8.65
C ALA A 40 4.59 -1.30 9.54
N PHE A 41 4.39 -2.61 9.43
CA PHE A 41 5.12 -3.62 10.21
C PHE A 41 6.63 -3.49 10.02
N LEU A 42 7.08 -3.46 8.76
CA LEU A 42 8.52 -3.42 8.43
C LEU A 42 9.17 -2.11 8.88
N LEU A 43 8.46 -0.98 8.74
CA LEU A 43 9.00 0.32 9.11
C LEU A 43 8.94 0.54 10.62
N TRP A 44 7.83 0.19 11.28
CA TRP A 44 7.70 0.30 12.73
C TRP A 44 8.71 -0.58 13.47
N ARG A 45 9.01 -1.77 12.95
CA ARG A 45 10.08 -2.64 13.47
C ARG A 45 11.46 -1.97 13.44
N ARG A 46 11.71 -1.08 12.49
CA ARG A 46 12.99 -0.39 12.27
C ARG A 46 12.98 1.09 12.67
N ARG A 47 11.92 1.55 13.37
CA ARG A 47 11.66 2.97 13.66
C ARG A 47 12.76 3.72 14.42
N GLY A 48 13.67 3.01 15.10
CA GLY A 48 14.80 3.59 15.82
C GLY A 48 16.15 3.46 15.13
N LEU A 49 16.22 2.88 13.93
CA LEU A 49 17.49 2.53 13.29
C LEU A 49 18.03 3.62 12.36
N HIS A 50 17.17 4.47 11.80
CA HIS A 50 17.56 5.44 10.76
C HIS A 50 17.23 6.86 11.21
N SER A 51 18.05 7.82 10.80
CA SER A 51 17.71 9.24 10.92
C SER A 51 16.49 9.56 10.04
N PRO A 52 15.69 10.60 10.35
CA PRO A 52 14.57 11.02 9.50
C PRO A 52 14.99 11.29 8.04
N ARG A 53 16.19 11.84 7.84
CA ARG A 53 16.78 12.10 6.53
C ARG A 53 17.08 10.81 5.75
N ASP A 54 17.75 9.84 6.39
CA ASP A 54 18.07 8.57 5.73
C ASP A 54 16.80 7.76 5.43
N TYR A 55 15.82 7.84 6.33
CA TYR A 55 14.49 7.29 6.11
C TYR A 55 13.84 7.91 4.87
N ALA A 56 13.80 9.24 4.76
CA ALA A 56 13.18 9.94 3.63
C ALA A 56 13.85 9.54 2.30
N TRP A 57 15.18 9.61 2.22
CA TRP A 57 15.89 9.20 1.00
C TRP A 57 15.72 7.72 0.67
N SER A 58 15.65 6.85 1.69
CA SER A 58 15.34 5.43 1.48
C SER A 58 13.95 5.21 0.91
N ARG A 59 12.95 6.04 1.26
CA ARG A 59 11.59 5.98 0.71
C ARG A 59 11.52 6.54 -0.70
N VAL A 60 12.07 7.73 -0.92
CA VAL A 60 12.12 8.36 -2.25
C VAL A 60 12.81 7.44 -3.25
N GLY A 61 14.02 6.95 -2.93
CA GLY A 61 14.75 6.06 -3.84
C GLY A 61 14.05 4.73 -4.09
N ARG A 62 13.21 4.26 -3.17
CA ARG A 62 12.47 3.02 -3.36
C ARG A 62 11.23 3.18 -4.24
N LEU A 63 10.59 4.35 -4.24
CA LEU A 63 9.25 4.53 -4.80
C LEU A 63 9.26 5.45 -6.02
N ALA A 64 9.87 6.63 -5.89
CA ALA A 64 9.74 7.71 -6.86
C ALA A 64 10.16 7.34 -8.29
N PRO A 65 11.29 6.64 -8.54
CA PRO A 65 11.72 6.38 -9.91
C PRO A 65 10.69 5.59 -10.73
N ALA A 66 10.27 4.43 -10.22
CA ALA A 66 9.30 3.58 -10.93
C ALA A 66 7.90 4.21 -10.95
N TYR A 67 7.50 4.91 -9.87
CA TYR A 67 6.24 5.64 -9.83
C TYR A 67 6.15 6.71 -10.92
N LEU A 68 7.13 7.61 -11.00
CA LEU A 68 7.14 8.71 -11.94
C LEU A 68 7.19 8.23 -13.39
N VAL A 69 8.01 7.20 -13.68
CA VAL A 69 8.05 6.59 -15.00
C VAL A 69 6.71 5.95 -15.37
N CYS A 70 6.06 5.27 -14.43
CA CYS A 70 4.73 4.70 -14.65
C CYS A 70 3.71 5.79 -14.99
N VAL A 71 3.65 6.86 -14.20
CA VAL A 71 2.73 7.98 -14.44
C VAL A 71 2.98 8.60 -15.81
N VAL A 72 4.23 9.00 -16.11
CA VAL A 72 4.58 9.65 -17.39
C VAL A 72 4.24 8.75 -18.57
N LEU A 73 4.59 7.46 -18.53
CA LEU A 73 4.33 6.55 -19.64
C LEU A 73 2.84 6.26 -19.81
N VAL A 74 2.06 6.18 -18.74
CA VAL A 74 0.61 6.00 -18.86
C VAL A 74 -0.03 7.23 -19.52
N PHE A 75 0.30 8.45 -19.07
CA PHE A 75 -0.22 9.66 -19.71
C PHE A 75 0.22 9.81 -21.17
N ALA A 76 1.42 9.36 -21.52
CA ALA A 76 1.91 9.42 -22.90
C ALA A 76 1.31 8.35 -23.81
N LEU A 77 1.12 7.12 -23.31
CA LEU A 77 0.85 5.95 -24.15
C LEU A 77 -0.59 5.45 -24.11
N LEU A 78 -1.35 5.68 -23.02
CA LEU A 78 -2.73 5.21 -22.95
C LEU A 78 -3.67 6.22 -23.62
N PRO A 79 -4.44 5.81 -24.65
CA PRO A 79 -5.38 6.71 -25.34
C PRO A 79 -6.39 7.37 -24.39
N ASP A 80 -6.89 6.61 -23.41
CA ASP A 80 -7.85 7.11 -22.42
C ASP A 80 -7.30 8.25 -21.54
N ALA A 81 -5.96 8.40 -21.46
CA ALA A 81 -5.29 9.45 -20.71
C ALA A 81 -5.00 10.71 -21.56
N HIS A 82 -5.23 10.68 -22.88
CA HIS A 82 -4.93 11.82 -23.76
C HIS A 82 -5.87 13.01 -23.55
N SER A 83 -7.06 12.77 -23.01
CA SER A 83 -8.02 13.82 -22.63
C SER A 83 -7.78 14.40 -21.23
N ALA A 84 -6.73 13.95 -20.54
CA ALA A 84 -6.50 14.35 -19.16
C ALA A 84 -6.02 15.81 -19.04
N THR A 85 -6.51 16.48 -18.01
CA THR A 85 -6.18 17.89 -17.74
C THR A 85 -4.77 18.03 -17.16
N ALA A 86 -4.18 19.23 -17.27
CA ALA A 86 -2.91 19.55 -16.62
C ALA A 86 -2.96 19.33 -15.09
N THR A 87 -4.10 19.62 -14.47
CA THR A 87 -4.35 19.38 -13.04
C THR A 87 -4.33 17.88 -12.70
N GLN A 88 -4.95 17.03 -13.53
CA GLN A 88 -4.87 15.57 -13.38
C GLN A 88 -3.44 15.08 -13.53
N LEU A 89 -2.70 15.53 -14.54
CA LEU A 89 -1.30 15.17 -14.72
C LEU A 89 -0.44 15.56 -13.50
N PHE A 90 -0.53 16.81 -13.07
CA PHE A 90 0.27 17.32 -11.96
C PHE A 90 -0.07 16.62 -10.64
N SER A 91 -1.35 16.36 -10.38
CA SER A 91 -1.76 15.66 -9.15
C SER A 91 -1.29 14.20 -9.11
N ASN A 92 -1.27 13.50 -10.25
CA ASN A 92 -0.69 12.15 -10.34
C ASN A 92 0.85 12.15 -10.29
N LEU A 93 1.54 13.16 -10.82
CA LEU A 93 3.00 13.25 -10.70
C LEU A 93 3.45 13.49 -9.26
N THR A 94 2.66 14.25 -8.50
CA THR A 94 2.96 14.61 -7.11
C THR A 94 2.41 13.63 -6.08
N GLY A 95 1.57 12.66 -6.49
CA GLY A 95 0.92 11.74 -5.57
C GLY A 95 -0.16 12.39 -4.70
N THR A 96 -0.81 13.43 -5.22
CA THR A 96 -1.86 14.23 -4.53
C THR A 96 -3.25 14.05 -5.13
N GLN A 97 -3.42 13.12 -6.06
CA GLN A 97 -4.66 12.95 -6.84
C GLN A 97 -5.91 12.62 -6.01
N ILE A 98 -5.77 12.13 -4.77
CA ILE A 98 -6.91 11.89 -3.87
C ILE A 98 -7.49 13.18 -3.26
N TYR A 99 -6.80 14.31 -3.43
CA TYR A 99 -7.20 15.62 -2.91
C TYR A 99 -7.77 16.54 -3.99
N VAL A 100 -7.90 16.05 -5.22
CA VAL A 100 -8.27 16.83 -6.40
C VAL A 100 -9.50 16.20 -7.06
N VAL A 101 -10.47 17.02 -7.44
CA VAL A 101 -11.66 16.57 -8.17
C VAL A 101 -11.23 15.93 -9.49
N ASP A 102 -11.78 14.75 -9.77
CA ASP A 102 -11.40 13.92 -10.93
C ASP A 102 -9.89 13.62 -11.03
N GLY A 103 -9.13 13.72 -9.93
CA GLY A 103 -7.68 13.51 -9.95
C GLY A 103 -7.26 12.08 -10.34
N LEU A 104 -8.12 11.07 -10.14
CA LEU A 104 -7.82 9.67 -10.44
C LEU A 104 -7.86 9.41 -11.96
N ALA A 105 -6.70 9.53 -12.62
CA ALA A 105 -6.60 9.37 -14.07
C ALA A 105 -6.85 7.91 -14.53
N PRO A 106 -7.42 7.70 -15.74
CA PRO A 106 -7.55 6.38 -16.34
C PRO A 106 -6.21 5.63 -16.39
N GLY A 107 -6.23 4.32 -16.10
CA GLY A 107 -5.02 3.49 -16.01
C GLY A 107 -4.18 3.67 -14.73
N LEU A 108 -4.46 4.70 -13.93
CA LEU A 108 -3.74 5.04 -12.69
C LEU A 108 -4.64 5.09 -11.45
N THR A 109 -5.90 4.72 -11.56
CA THR A 109 -6.90 4.84 -10.48
C THR A 109 -6.45 4.13 -9.20
N GLN A 110 -5.85 2.94 -9.31
CA GLN A 110 -5.28 2.15 -8.21
C GLN A 110 -4.21 2.89 -7.40
N LEU A 111 -3.56 3.92 -7.96
CA LEU A 111 -2.52 4.67 -7.26
C LEU A 111 -3.06 5.54 -6.12
N TRP A 112 -4.39 5.66 -5.96
CA TRP A 112 -5.01 6.29 -4.79
C TRP A 112 -4.45 5.73 -3.47
N SER A 113 -4.19 4.41 -3.40
CA SER A 113 -3.68 3.79 -2.19
C SER A 113 -2.21 4.16 -1.92
N LEU A 114 -1.44 4.52 -2.95
CA LEU A 114 -0.08 5.02 -2.75
C LEU A 114 -0.07 6.43 -2.17
N CYS A 115 -1.04 7.29 -2.49
CA CYS A 115 -1.17 8.59 -1.83
C CYS A 115 -1.34 8.43 -0.31
N VAL A 116 -2.19 7.49 0.08
CA VAL A 116 -2.39 7.11 1.49
C VAL A 116 -1.10 6.58 2.10
N GLU A 117 -0.36 5.73 1.38
CA GLU A 117 0.93 5.21 1.83
C GLU A 117 2.00 6.30 1.96
N PHE A 118 2.05 7.28 1.04
CA PHE A 118 2.95 8.43 1.11
C PHE A 118 2.66 9.30 2.32
N ALA A 119 1.38 9.59 2.60
CA ALA A 119 0.97 10.30 3.81
C ALA A 119 1.41 9.55 5.08
N PHE A 120 1.23 8.23 5.13
CA PHE A 120 1.76 7.42 6.23
C PHE A 120 3.28 7.53 6.35
N TYR A 121 4.01 7.54 5.24
CA TYR A 121 5.46 7.70 5.27
C TYR A 121 5.93 9.04 5.81
N LEU A 122 5.17 10.11 5.58
CA LEU A 122 5.43 11.44 6.14
C LEU A 122 5.15 11.50 7.64
N VAL A 123 4.05 10.89 8.09
CA VAL A 123 3.61 10.91 9.48
C VAL A 123 4.44 9.96 10.37
N LEU A 124 4.93 8.85 9.82
CA LEU A 124 5.60 7.81 10.60
C LEU A 124 6.83 8.29 11.41
N PRO A 125 7.78 9.08 10.87
CA PRO A 125 8.89 9.61 11.65
C PRO A 125 8.44 10.48 12.83
N LEU A 126 7.35 11.24 12.66
CA LEU A 126 6.77 12.07 13.72
C LEU A 126 6.19 11.18 14.83
N LEU A 127 5.43 10.14 14.47
CA LEU A 127 4.92 9.16 15.43
C LEU A 127 6.07 8.46 16.19
N ALA A 128 7.12 8.07 15.48
CA ALA A 128 8.29 7.43 16.09
C ALA A 128 9.04 8.37 17.04
N ALA A 129 9.10 9.68 16.73
CA ALA A 129 9.69 10.70 17.59
C ALA A 129 8.84 10.99 18.82
N VAL A 130 7.52 11.19 18.66
CA VAL A 130 6.58 11.44 19.77
C VAL A 130 6.53 10.26 20.72
N MET A 131 6.51 9.03 20.20
CA MET A 131 6.47 7.81 21.00
C MET A 131 7.86 7.34 21.47
N ARG A 132 8.89 8.17 21.30
CA ARG A 132 10.24 7.87 21.79
C ARG A 132 10.21 7.85 23.31
N GLY A 133 10.77 6.79 23.91
CA GLY A 133 10.76 6.59 25.36
C GLY A 133 9.42 6.12 25.96
N TRP A 134 8.33 6.06 25.18
CA TRP A 134 7.06 5.52 25.70
C TRP A 134 7.22 4.04 26.04
N SER A 135 6.53 3.57 27.09
CA SER A 135 6.46 2.14 27.37
C SER A 135 5.69 1.41 26.25
N ARG A 136 5.98 0.11 26.03
CA ARG A 136 5.26 -0.70 25.03
C ARG A 136 3.74 -0.62 25.21
N ARG A 137 3.26 -0.70 26.46
CA ARG A 137 1.84 -0.62 26.80
C ARG A 137 1.23 0.70 26.30
N ARG A 138 1.86 1.84 26.57
CA ARG A 138 1.39 3.16 26.10
C ARG A 138 1.34 3.24 24.57
N ARG A 139 2.38 2.74 23.87
CA ARG A 139 2.40 2.70 22.40
C ARG A 139 1.26 1.85 21.83
N VAL A 140 1.09 0.63 22.35
CA VAL A 140 0.02 -0.28 21.91
C VAL A 140 -1.36 0.37 22.11
N TRP A 141 -1.60 0.98 23.27
CA TRP A 141 -2.86 1.69 23.52
C TRP A 141 -3.08 2.86 22.57
N ALA A 142 -2.08 3.73 22.36
CA ALA A 142 -2.22 4.86 21.46
C ALA A 142 -2.47 4.43 20.01
N ILE A 143 -1.78 3.40 19.53
CA ILE A 143 -1.99 2.84 18.19
C ILE A 143 -3.39 2.22 18.07
N ALA A 144 -3.85 1.49 19.09
CA ALA A 144 -5.19 0.90 19.11
C ALA A 144 -6.29 1.97 19.13
N VAL A 145 -6.12 3.03 19.92
CA VAL A 145 -7.06 4.17 19.95
C VAL A 145 -7.12 4.86 18.59
N ALA A 146 -5.96 5.15 17.97
CA ALA A 146 -5.92 5.73 16.63
C ALA A 146 -6.60 4.82 15.57
N ALA A 147 -6.45 3.49 15.70
CA ALA A 147 -7.15 2.54 14.85
C ALA A 147 -8.67 2.63 15.01
N VAL A 148 -9.17 2.67 16.24
CA VAL A 148 -10.62 2.79 16.51
C VAL A 148 -11.16 4.14 16.01
N LEU A 149 -10.44 5.24 16.26
CA LEU A 149 -10.83 6.57 15.78
C LEU A 149 -10.92 6.63 14.25
N SER A 150 -10.08 5.89 13.52
CA SER A 150 -10.14 5.85 12.05
C SER A 150 -11.47 5.34 11.49
N TRP A 151 -12.18 4.49 12.23
CA TRP A 151 -13.49 3.99 11.81
C TRP A 151 -14.57 5.07 11.84
N GLY A 152 -14.35 6.14 12.61
CA GLY A 152 -15.21 7.32 12.64
C GLY A 152 -14.98 8.29 11.48
N TRP A 153 -13.96 8.10 10.65
CA TRP A 153 -13.58 9.08 9.61
C TRP A 153 -14.73 9.41 8.64
N GLY A 154 -15.45 8.39 8.19
CA GLY A 154 -16.57 8.57 7.26
C GLY A 154 -17.74 9.38 7.85
N PHE A 155 -17.82 9.50 9.18
CA PHE A 155 -18.88 10.24 9.88
C PHE A 155 -18.53 11.71 10.15
N VAL A 156 -17.30 12.14 9.81
CA VAL A 156 -16.92 13.54 9.95
C VAL A 156 -17.79 14.37 8.98
N PRO A 157 -18.39 15.51 9.38
CA PRO A 157 -19.39 16.19 8.58
C PRO A 157 -18.97 16.49 7.13
N PHE A 158 -17.76 17.04 6.91
CA PHE A 158 -17.26 17.33 5.55
C PHE A 158 -16.92 16.08 4.73
N VAL A 159 -16.83 14.91 5.38
CA VAL A 159 -16.60 13.61 4.73
C VAL A 159 -17.92 12.91 4.40
N ALA A 160 -18.91 13.04 5.29
CA ALA A 160 -20.24 12.48 5.12
C ALA A 160 -21.07 13.25 4.08
N ASP A 161 -20.88 14.58 3.99
CA ASP A 161 -21.56 15.48 3.06
C ASP A 161 -20.94 15.42 1.65
N TYR A 162 -20.89 14.23 1.06
CA TYR A 162 -20.37 14.01 -0.28
C TYR A 162 -21.45 14.23 -1.34
N ALA A 163 -21.22 15.12 -2.31
CA ALA A 163 -22.00 15.21 -3.53
C ALA A 163 -21.24 14.66 -4.74
N LYS A 164 -21.99 14.20 -5.75
CA LYS A 164 -21.40 13.74 -7.01
C LYS A 164 -20.67 14.90 -7.69
N GLY A 165 -19.38 14.75 -7.91
CA GLY A 165 -18.49 15.79 -8.44
C GLY A 165 -17.53 16.36 -7.39
N ASP A 166 -17.70 16.03 -6.12
CA ASP A 166 -16.77 16.43 -5.07
C ASP A 166 -15.55 15.51 -4.99
N VAL A 167 -14.53 15.98 -4.28
CA VAL A 167 -13.40 15.15 -3.86
C VAL A 167 -13.92 14.07 -2.91
N ASN A 168 -13.62 12.81 -3.23
CA ASN A 168 -13.91 11.71 -2.32
C ASN A 168 -12.96 11.75 -1.11
N SER A 169 -13.37 12.46 -0.06
CA SER A 169 -12.60 12.59 1.19
C SER A 169 -12.66 11.35 2.08
N GLN A 170 -13.55 10.38 1.80
CA GLN A 170 -13.58 9.11 2.54
C GLN A 170 -12.27 8.32 2.38
N ILE A 171 -11.65 8.40 1.20
CA ILE A 171 -10.40 7.67 0.90
C ILE A 171 -9.13 8.40 1.38
N TRP A 172 -9.26 9.41 2.24
CA TRP A 172 -8.12 10.12 2.79
C TRP A 172 -7.36 9.30 3.85
N PRO A 173 -6.08 9.63 4.13
CA PRO A 173 -5.23 8.82 4.99
C PRO A 173 -5.80 8.45 6.37
N PRO A 174 -6.53 9.33 7.09
CA PRO A 174 -7.06 8.98 8.40
C PRO A 174 -7.99 7.76 8.40
N ALA A 175 -8.78 7.55 7.33
CA ALA A 175 -9.67 6.39 7.20
C ALA A 175 -8.93 5.05 7.34
N TYR A 176 -7.71 4.98 6.81
CA TYR A 176 -6.95 3.74 6.72
C TYR A 176 -5.95 3.57 7.87
N ALA A 177 -5.97 4.43 8.89
CA ALA A 177 -5.02 4.35 10.00
C ALA A 177 -5.11 3.00 10.73
N SER A 178 -6.30 2.38 10.83
CA SER A 178 -6.45 1.03 11.37
C SER A 178 -5.66 -0.04 10.59
N TRP A 179 -5.52 0.08 9.27
CA TRP A 179 -4.77 -0.89 8.46
C TRP A 179 -3.26 -0.78 8.73
N PHE A 180 -2.72 0.44 8.85
CA PHE A 180 -1.33 0.64 9.28
C PHE A 180 -1.12 0.23 10.75
N ALA A 181 -2.09 0.50 11.62
CA ALA A 181 -2.06 0.14 13.02
C ALA A 181 -1.90 -1.38 13.21
N VAL A 182 -2.57 -2.22 12.39
CA VAL A 182 -2.36 -3.67 12.38
C VAL A 182 -0.87 -4.00 12.24
N GLY A 183 -0.19 -3.40 11.27
CA GLY A 183 1.24 -3.58 11.07
C GLY A 183 2.10 -3.17 12.26
N MET A 184 1.84 -1.99 12.81
CA MET A 184 2.57 -1.45 13.97
C MET A 184 2.37 -2.31 15.22
N LEU A 185 1.13 -2.75 15.49
CA LEU A 185 0.78 -3.62 16.62
C LEU A 185 1.42 -5.00 16.48
N LEU A 186 1.43 -5.58 15.27
CA LEU A 186 2.13 -6.83 15.01
C LEU A 186 3.64 -6.69 15.23
N ALA A 187 4.23 -5.54 14.93
CA ALA A 187 5.64 -5.27 15.20
C ALA A 187 5.92 -5.11 16.70
N GLU A 188 5.03 -4.51 17.48
CA GLU A 188 5.13 -4.50 18.95
C GLU A 188 4.97 -5.91 19.54
N ALA A 189 4.03 -6.71 19.03
CA ALA A 189 3.80 -8.10 19.42
C ALA A 189 5.00 -9.00 19.08
N GLU A 190 5.71 -8.75 17.97
CA GLU A 190 6.90 -9.50 17.59
C GLU A 190 7.98 -9.45 18.69
N THR A 191 8.11 -8.32 19.39
CA THR A 191 9.12 -8.13 20.46
C THR A 191 8.91 -9.04 21.68
N VAL A 192 7.68 -9.52 21.91
CA VAL A 192 7.31 -10.36 23.05
C VAL A 192 6.78 -11.73 22.66
N ARG A 193 6.90 -12.12 21.39
CA ARG A 193 6.38 -13.39 20.89
C ARG A 193 6.91 -14.62 21.64
N GLY A 194 8.11 -14.53 22.23
CA GLY A 194 8.69 -15.57 23.08
C GLY A 194 7.86 -15.84 24.34
N GLN A 195 7.24 -14.79 24.88
CA GLN A 195 6.41 -14.81 26.10
C GLN A 195 4.97 -15.24 25.83
N PHE A 196 4.58 -15.50 24.57
CA PHE A 196 3.22 -15.94 24.26
C PHE A 196 2.89 -17.30 24.89
N PRO A 197 1.67 -17.46 25.43
CA PRO A 197 1.22 -18.74 25.96
C PRO A 197 1.13 -19.80 24.85
N GLY A 198 1.24 -21.08 25.24
CA GLY A 198 1.29 -22.20 24.30
C GLY A 198 0.07 -22.29 23.37
N TRP A 199 -1.13 -21.98 23.89
CA TRP A 199 -2.36 -21.97 23.10
C TRP A 199 -2.32 -20.93 21.96
N LEU A 200 -1.80 -19.73 22.23
CA LEU A 200 -1.68 -18.67 21.23
C LEU A 200 -0.65 -19.04 20.15
N LYS A 201 0.48 -19.60 20.58
CA LYS A 201 1.50 -20.15 19.64
C LYS A 201 0.91 -21.26 18.75
N ARG A 202 0.04 -22.12 19.30
CA ARG A 202 -0.65 -23.17 18.54
C ARG A 202 -1.65 -22.57 17.55
N ALA A 203 -2.48 -21.63 17.98
CA ALA A 203 -3.43 -20.92 17.12
C ALA A 203 -2.72 -20.21 15.94
N LEU A 204 -1.61 -19.51 16.17
CA LEU A 204 -0.80 -18.88 15.12
C LEU A 204 -0.20 -19.88 14.11
N ARG A 205 -0.03 -21.15 14.50
CA ARG A 205 0.49 -22.21 13.62
C ARG A 205 -0.62 -22.87 12.78
N MET A 206 -1.89 -22.78 13.18
CA MET A 206 -3.05 -23.31 12.46
C MET A 206 -3.40 -22.43 11.25
N ARG A 207 -2.51 -22.37 10.25
CA ARG A 207 -2.62 -21.44 9.12
C ARG A 207 -3.93 -21.53 8.34
N TRP A 208 -4.52 -22.72 8.24
CA TRP A 208 -5.79 -22.91 7.54
C TRP A 208 -6.94 -22.15 8.22
N ALA A 209 -6.96 -22.07 9.55
CA ALA A 209 -8.01 -21.36 10.29
C ALA A 209 -7.94 -19.84 10.05
N TRP A 210 -6.72 -19.30 9.94
CA TRP A 210 -6.50 -17.90 9.58
C TRP A 210 -6.92 -17.61 8.14
N TRP A 211 -6.64 -18.51 7.20
CA TRP A 211 -7.13 -18.39 5.83
C TRP A 211 -8.65 -18.51 5.74
N LEU A 212 -9.26 -19.42 6.50
CA LEU A 212 -10.71 -19.54 6.60
C LEU A 212 -11.35 -18.25 7.14
N ALA A 213 -10.77 -17.65 8.19
CA ALA A 213 -11.21 -16.36 8.71
C ALA A 213 -11.06 -15.24 7.67
N ALA A 214 -9.94 -15.20 6.94
CA ALA A 214 -9.74 -14.25 5.85
C ALA A 214 -10.78 -14.42 4.72
N CYS A 215 -11.09 -15.67 4.33
CA CYS A 215 -12.17 -15.98 3.39
C CYS A 215 -13.54 -15.55 3.93
N GLY A 216 -13.78 -15.71 5.24
CA GLY A 216 -14.97 -15.22 5.91
C GLY A 216 -15.12 -13.69 5.82
N CYS A 217 -14.02 -12.94 5.94
CA CYS A 217 -14.01 -11.49 5.73
C CYS A 217 -14.39 -11.12 4.29
N LEU A 218 -13.81 -11.80 3.29
CA LEU A 218 -14.15 -11.57 1.87
C LEU A 218 -15.62 -11.88 1.58
N TRP A 219 -16.11 -13.00 2.10
CA TRP A 219 -17.50 -13.40 1.98
C TRP A 219 -18.45 -12.39 2.63
N LEU A 220 -18.15 -11.95 3.85
CA LEU A 220 -18.97 -10.99 4.58
C LEU A 220 -19.04 -9.65 3.84
N ALA A 221 -17.90 -9.16 3.37
CA ALA A 221 -17.83 -7.90 2.63
C ALA A 221 -18.42 -7.98 1.21
N SER A 222 -18.60 -9.18 0.66
CA SER A 222 -19.22 -9.38 -0.66
C SER A 222 -20.74 -9.19 -0.65
N ARG A 223 -21.38 -9.11 0.52
CA ARG A 223 -22.83 -9.04 0.66
C ARG A 223 -23.37 -7.66 0.34
N GLU A 224 -24.50 -7.57 -0.35
CA GLU A 224 -25.11 -6.28 -0.75
C GLU A 224 -25.51 -5.43 0.45
N TRP A 225 -26.06 -6.07 1.50
CA TRP A 225 -26.40 -5.38 2.76
C TRP A 225 -25.16 -4.88 3.53
N PHE A 226 -23.96 -5.35 3.19
CA PHE A 226 -22.73 -4.90 3.85
C PHE A 226 -22.31 -3.52 3.34
N GLY A 227 -22.50 -3.27 2.04
CA GLY A 227 -22.32 -1.99 1.36
C GLY A 227 -22.35 -2.12 -0.17
N PRO A 228 -22.40 -1.00 -0.92
CA PRO A 228 -22.71 -0.99 -2.35
C PRO A 228 -21.60 -1.59 -3.21
N ARG A 229 -21.95 -2.51 -4.12
CA ARG A 229 -20.96 -3.07 -5.06
C ARG A 229 -20.56 -2.06 -6.13
N GLY A 230 -19.40 -2.29 -6.76
CA GLY A 230 -18.88 -1.42 -7.82
C GLY A 230 -18.43 -0.03 -7.36
N LEU A 231 -18.77 1.00 -8.16
CA LEU A 231 -18.27 2.38 -8.01
C LEU A 231 -19.23 3.31 -7.25
N ALA A 232 -20.32 2.80 -6.70
CA ALA A 232 -21.24 3.60 -5.90
C ALA A 232 -20.57 4.06 -4.60
N HIS A 233 -20.75 5.33 -4.26
CA HIS A 233 -20.19 5.93 -3.07
C HIS A 233 -20.88 5.35 -1.82
N PRO A 234 -20.15 4.73 -0.88
CA PRO A 234 -20.75 4.10 0.29
C PRO A 234 -21.18 5.14 1.34
N GLU A 235 -22.25 4.84 2.06
CA GLU A 235 -22.62 5.59 3.26
C GLU A 235 -21.54 5.48 4.35
N PRO A 236 -21.44 6.44 5.28
CA PRO A 236 -20.45 6.43 6.36
C PRO A 236 -20.37 5.09 7.13
N GLY A 237 -21.52 4.48 7.43
CA GLY A 237 -21.59 3.20 8.11
C GLY A 237 -21.09 2.02 7.27
N GLU A 238 -21.41 2.00 5.97
CA GLU A 238 -20.93 1.00 5.02
C GLU A 238 -19.42 1.10 4.84
N PHE A 239 -18.91 2.32 4.70
CA PHE A 239 -17.48 2.59 4.63
C PHE A 239 -16.76 2.14 5.90
N ALA A 240 -17.25 2.50 7.09
CA ALA A 240 -16.67 2.09 8.36
C ALA A 240 -16.59 0.56 8.50
N ARG A 241 -17.68 -0.17 8.17
CA ARG A 241 -17.69 -1.63 8.15
C ARG A 241 -16.62 -2.20 7.23
N ARG A 242 -16.43 -1.62 6.04
CA ARG A 242 -15.39 -2.03 5.09
C ARG A 242 -13.99 -1.84 5.65
N ILE A 243 -13.72 -0.71 6.29
CA ILE A 243 -12.42 -0.42 6.91
C ILE A 243 -12.15 -1.40 8.06
N MET A 244 -13.14 -1.65 8.91
CA MET A 244 -13.04 -2.63 10.02
C MET A 244 -12.72 -4.04 9.51
N VAL A 245 -13.47 -4.55 8.54
CA VAL A 245 -13.24 -5.89 7.98
C VAL A 245 -11.91 -5.96 7.23
N GLY A 246 -11.51 -4.89 6.53
CA GLY A 246 -10.19 -4.79 5.93
C GLY A 246 -9.05 -4.89 6.95
N ALA A 247 -9.19 -4.29 8.14
CA ALA A 247 -8.23 -4.43 9.23
C ALA A 247 -8.18 -5.87 9.77
N VAL A 248 -9.34 -6.51 9.97
CA VAL A 248 -9.41 -7.93 10.40
C VAL A 248 -8.77 -8.84 9.36
N PHE A 249 -9.06 -8.62 8.07
CA PHE A 249 -8.43 -9.35 6.97
C PHE A 249 -6.91 -9.22 6.99
N ALA A 250 -6.38 -8.00 7.19
CA ALA A 250 -4.93 -7.78 7.34
C ALA A 250 -4.35 -8.57 8.52
N VAL A 251 -5.01 -8.59 9.68
CA VAL A 251 -4.61 -9.40 10.83
C VAL A 251 -4.59 -10.88 10.45
N CYS A 252 -5.64 -11.38 9.80
CA CYS A 252 -5.75 -12.79 9.44
C CYS A 252 -4.63 -13.25 8.52
N VAL A 253 -4.27 -12.44 7.52
CA VAL A 253 -3.20 -12.77 6.58
C VAL A 253 -1.82 -12.59 7.21
N MET A 254 -1.61 -11.52 7.99
CA MET A 254 -0.27 -11.15 8.47
C MET A 254 0.14 -11.76 9.80
N ALA A 255 -0.75 -11.82 10.80
CA ALA A 255 -0.41 -12.25 12.16
C ALA A 255 0.30 -13.61 12.21
N PRO A 256 -0.21 -14.69 11.57
CA PRO A 256 0.46 -15.98 11.59
C PRO A 256 1.84 -15.97 10.92
N VAL A 257 2.03 -15.14 9.88
CA VAL A 257 3.31 -15.04 9.16
C VAL A 257 4.34 -14.22 9.95
N ALA A 258 3.92 -13.11 10.56
CA ALA A 258 4.80 -12.23 11.33
C ALA A 258 5.20 -12.83 12.69
N LEU A 259 4.25 -13.44 13.40
CA LEU A 259 4.44 -13.86 14.80
C LEU A 259 4.87 -15.34 14.93
N ALA A 260 4.60 -16.17 13.92
CA ALA A 260 5.00 -17.59 13.90
C ALA A 260 5.66 -17.95 12.54
N PRO A 261 6.80 -17.33 12.18
CA PRO A 261 7.47 -17.58 10.90
C PRO A 261 7.90 -19.04 10.77
N ARG A 262 7.79 -19.60 9.55
CA ARG A 262 8.26 -20.96 9.22
C ARG A 262 9.71 -20.89 8.72
N LYS A 263 10.51 -21.93 9.00
CA LYS A 263 11.89 -22.06 8.50
C LYS A 263 11.94 -22.22 6.98
N SER A 264 11.01 -22.97 6.41
CA SER A 264 10.81 -23.15 4.96
C SER A 264 9.36 -22.85 4.57
N SER A 265 9.18 -22.11 3.47
CA SER A 265 7.88 -21.73 2.93
C SER A 265 7.98 -21.54 1.43
N LEU A 266 6.89 -21.71 0.69
CA LEU A 266 6.82 -21.33 -0.73
C LEU A 266 7.18 -19.85 -0.92
N LEU A 267 6.91 -19.00 0.07
CA LEU A 267 7.29 -17.58 0.06
C LEU A 267 8.80 -17.34 0.17
N SER A 268 9.56 -18.30 0.70
CA SER A 268 11.03 -18.22 0.78
C SER A 268 11.73 -18.86 -0.43
N SER A 269 10.97 -19.47 -1.36
CA SER A 269 11.52 -19.98 -2.62
C SER A 269 12.08 -18.85 -3.49
N GLN A 270 12.95 -19.20 -4.45
CA GLN A 270 13.50 -18.24 -5.42
C GLN A 270 12.42 -17.44 -6.16
N TRP A 271 11.35 -18.12 -6.58
CA TRP A 271 10.21 -17.53 -7.27
C TRP A 271 9.40 -16.62 -6.34
N GLY A 272 9.17 -17.05 -5.10
CA GLY A 272 8.49 -16.24 -4.08
C GLY A 272 9.25 -14.95 -3.75
N GLN A 273 10.59 -15.01 -3.73
CA GLN A 273 11.44 -13.84 -3.54
C GLN A 273 11.47 -12.93 -4.77
N ALA A 274 11.55 -13.49 -5.98
CA ALA A 274 11.48 -12.73 -7.23
C ALA A 274 10.15 -11.96 -7.34
N LEU A 275 9.02 -12.64 -7.13
CA LEU A 275 7.70 -12.01 -7.09
C LEU A 275 7.61 -10.95 -5.98
N GLY A 276 8.29 -11.17 -4.86
CA GLY A 276 8.42 -10.18 -3.79
C GLY A 276 9.16 -8.91 -4.23
N ARG A 277 10.26 -9.05 -4.99
CA ARG A 277 11.02 -7.92 -5.53
C ARG A 277 10.21 -7.14 -6.56
N TRP A 278 9.55 -7.82 -7.48
CA TRP A 278 8.75 -7.19 -8.54
C TRP A 278 7.39 -6.67 -8.07
N SER A 279 6.97 -6.99 -6.84
CA SER A 279 5.62 -6.68 -6.35
C SER A 279 5.25 -5.20 -6.40
N TYR A 280 6.21 -4.29 -6.27
CA TYR A 280 5.95 -2.86 -6.37
C TYR A 280 5.65 -2.45 -7.81
N SER A 281 6.54 -2.79 -8.74
CA SER A 281 6.31 -2.60 -10.17
C SER A 281 5.02 -3.30 -10.64
N LEU A 282 4.71 -4.50 -10.13
CA LEU A 282 3.46 -5.22 -10.44
C LEU A 282 2.24 -4.43 -10.00
N PHE A 283 2.28 -3.87 -8.79
CA PHE A 283 1.22 -3.00 -8.31
C PHE A 283 1.08 -1.71 -9.14
N LEU A 284 2.18 -1.13 -9.63
CA LEU A 284 2.10 0.08 -10.46
C LEU A 284 1.44 -0.19 -11.82
N TRP A 285 1.93 -1.20 -12.53
CA TRP A 285 1.65 -1.37 -13.95
C TRP A 285 0.36 -2.14 -14.27
N HIS A 286 -0.17 -2.95 -13.34
CA HIS A 286 -1.19 -3.93 -13.69
C HIS A 286 -2.49 -3.36 -14.29
N VAL A 287 -2.97 -2.20 -13.83
CA VAL A 287 -4.18 -1.59 -14.40
C VAL A 287 -3.90 -1.02 -15.79
N ALA A 288 -2.74 -0.40 -16.01
CA ALA A 288 -2.35 0.07 -17.34
C ALA A 288 -2.20 -1.10 -18.34
N VAL A 289 -1.60 -2.21 -17.91
CA VAL A 289 -1.54 -3.44 -18.71
C VAL A 289 -2.95 -3.98 -18.97
N LEU A 290 -3.81 -4.00 -17.96
CA LEU A 290 -5.18 -4.46 -18.08
C LEU A 290 -5.99 -3.61 -19.09
N SER A 291 -5.82 -2.28 -19.10
CA SER A 291 -6.41 -1.38 -20.10
C SER A 291 -5.99 -1.70 -21.53
N VAL A 292 -4.80 -2.26 -21.75
CA VAL A 292 -4.34 -2.72 -23.08
C VAL A 292 -4.86 -4.12 -23.41
N VAL A 293 -4.95 -5.01 -22.41
CA VAL A 293 -5.35 -6.41 -22.59
C VAL A 293 -6.81 -6.54 -23.05
N PHE A 294 -7.73 -5.73 -22.52
CA PHE A 294 -9.15 -5.80 -22.92
C PHE A 294 -9.36 -5.57 -24.42
N PRO A 295 -8.89 -4.44 -25.03
CA PRO A 295 -8.94 -4.24 -26.47
C PRO A 295 -8.18 -5.31 -27.27
N LEU A 296 -7.01 -5.74 -26.79
CA LEU A 296 -6.18 -6.75 -27.48
C LEU A 296 -6.92 -8.09 -27.64
N LEU A 297 -7.69 -8.48 -26.62
CA LEU A 297 -8.46 -9.72 -26.62
C LEU A 297 -9.87 -9.55 -27.20
N GLY A 298 -10.28 -8.33 -27.57
CA GLY A 298 -11.63 -8.03 -28.05
C GLY A 298 -12.72 -8.26 -26.99
N VAL A 299 -12.37 -8.22 -25.71
CA VAL A 299 -13.32 -8.42 -24.60
C VAL A 299 -13.93 -7.06 -24.23
N PRO A 300 -15.26 -6.89 -24.26
CA PRO A 300 -15.89 -5.65 -23.86
C PRO A 300 -15.83 -5.47 -22.34
N LEU A 301 -15.65 -4.22 -21.90
CA LEU A 301 -15.66 -3.89 -20.47
C LEU A 301 -17.06 -4.14 -19.89
N PHE A 302 -17.10 -4.64 -18.65
CA PHE A 302 -18.28 -4.87 -17.82
C PHE A 302 -19.33 -5.83 -18.40
N SER A 303 -19.03 -6.56 -19.47
CA SER A 303 -19.98 -7.45 -20.18
C SER A 303 -19.36 -8.77 -20.63
N GLY A 304 -18.21 -9.13 -20.06
CA GLY A 304 -17.49 -10.37 -20.35
C GLY A 304 -18.09 -11.59 -19.65
N LYS A 305 -17.72 -12.77 -20.16
CA LYS A 305 -18.08 -14.10 -19.65
C LYS A 305 -17.02 -14.62 -18.67
N VAL A 306 -17.34 -15.72 -18.01
CA VAL A 306 -16.40 -16.43 -17.10
C VAL A 306 -15.11 -16.85 -17.82
N VAL A 307 -15.20 -17.25 -19.08
CA VAL A 307 -14.02 -17.60 -19.89
C VAL A 307 -13.16 -16.37 -20.14
N ASP A 308 -13.78 -15.21 -20.40
CA ASP A 308 -13.07 -13.95 -20.61
C ASP A 308 -12.30 -13.55 -19.35
N PHE A 309 -12.88 -13.73 -18.16
CA PHE A 309 -12.16 -13.52 -16.90
C PHE A 309 -10.88 -14.36 -16.84
N CYS A 310 -10.95 -15.66 -17.16
CA CYS A 310 -9.78 -16.55 -17.09
C CYS A 310 -8.68 -16.13 -18.07
N VAL A 311 -9.05 -15.78 -19.31
CA VAL A 311 -8.10 -15.39 -20.35
C VAL A 311 -7.49 -14.02 -20.03
N VAL A 312 -8.32 -13.02 -19.71
CA VAL A 312 -7.87 -11.68 -19.31
C VAL A 312 -6.97 -11.79 -18.09
N PHE A 313 -7.35 -12.54 -17.05
CA PHE A 313 -6.52 -12.73 -15.86
C PHE A 313 -5.15 -13.33 -16.20
N ALA A 314 -5.11 -14.40 -16.98
CA ALA A 314 -3.86 -15.04 -17.35
C ALA A 314 -2.93 -14.11 -18.15
N VAL A 315 -3.49 -13.42 -19.16
CA VAL A 315 -2.73 -12.49 -20.01
C VAL A 315 -2.28 -11.26 -19.22
N THR A 316 -3.14 -10.67 -18.40
CA THR A 316 -2.79 -9.54 -17.54
C THR A 316 -1.73 -9.90 -16.52
N VAL A 317 -1.82 -11.07 -15.86
CA VAL A 317 -0.77 -11.50 -14.92
C VAL A 317 0.55 -11.71 -15.66
N ALA A 318 0.55 -12.40 -16.80
CA ALA A 318 1.77 -12.64 -17.58
C ALA A 318 2.38 -11.32 -18.06
N GLY A 319 1.59 -10.46 -18.71
CA GLY A 319 2.03 -9.15 -19.21
C GLY A 319 2.52 -8.25 -18.08
N SER A 320 1.80 -8.19 -16.97
CA SER A 320 2.19 -7.36 -15.82
C SER A 320 3.48 -7.87 -15.18
N LEU A 321 3.69 -9.19 -15.07
CA LEU A 321 4.94 -9.75 -14.56
C LEU A 321 6.12 -9.41 -15.48
N LEU A 322 5.94 -9.49 -16.80
CA LEU A 322 6.98 -9.12 -17.78
C LEU A 322 7.35 -7.64 -17.66
N VAL A 323 6.35 -6.75 -17.73
CA VAL A 323 6.55 -5.29 -17.58
C VAL A 323 7.18 -4.97 -16.23
N SER A 324 6.76 -5.67 -15.16
CA SER A 324 7.32 -5.48 -13.82
C SER A 324 8.77 -5.90 -13.69
N ALA A 325 9.16 -7.01 -14.32
CA ALA A 325 10.55 -7.47 -14.32
C ALA A 325 11.45 -6.46 -15.04
N VAL A 326 11.00 -5.93 -16.19
CA VAL A 326 11.71 -4.88 -16.95
C VAL A 326 11.78 -3.58 -16.16
N SER A 327 10.64 -3.08 -15.68
CA SER A 327 10.55 -1.87 -14.83
C SER A 327 11.45 -1.98 -13.61
N TYR A 328 11.48 -3.14 -12.94
CA TYR A 328 12.34 -3.37 -11.79
C TYR A 328 13.83 -3.26 -12.16
N ALA A 329 14.25 -3.93 -13.24
CA ALA A 329 15.65 -4.00 -13.64
C ALA A 329 16.19 -2.68 -14.23
N VAL A 330 15.36 -1.97 -15.00
CA VAL A 330 15.76 -0.78 -15.76
C VAL A 330 15.47 0.53 -15.03
N VAL A 331 14.43 0.57 -14.19
CA VAL A 331 13.97 1.82 -13.55
C VAL A 331 14.12 1.76 -12.03
N GLU A 332 13.50 0.77 -11.39
CA GLU A 332 13.40 0.71 -9.93
C GLU A 332 14.79 0.54 -9.28
N GLU A 333 15.54 -0.48 -9.69
CA GLU A 333 16.85 -0.80 -9.11
C GLU A 333 17.92 0.26 -9.44
N PRO A 334 18.07 0.73 -10.70
CA PRO A 334 19.02 1.80 -11.02
C PRO A 334 18.64 3.13 -10.37
N GLY A 335 17.36 3.51 -10.43
CA GLY A 335 16.87 4.74 -9.79
C GLY A 335 17.10 4.74 -8.28
N ARG A 336 16.87 3.61 -7.62
CA ARG A 336 17.16 3.44 -6.19
C ARG A 336 18.63 3.63 -5.87
N ARG A 337 19.53 3.08 -6.69
CA ARG A 337 20.99 3.24 -6.52
C ARG A 337 21.42 4.70 -6.72
N LEU A 338 20.90 5.37 -7.74
CA LEU A 338 21.21 6.78 -8.02
C LEU A 338 20.78 7.68 -6.86
N VAL A 339 19.55 7.54 -6.38
CA VAL A 339 19.06 8.31 -5.22
C VAL A 339 19.89 8.00 -3.96
N GLY A 340 20.28 6.74 -3.75
CA GLY A 340 21.15 6.35 -2.64
C GLY A 340 22.56 6.94 -2.73
N GLN A 341 23.14 7.05 -3.92
CA GLN A 341 24.42 7.73 -4.13
C GLN A 341 24.30 9.23 -3.88
N PHE A 342 23.24 9.86 -4.38
CA PHE A 342 22.95 11.27 -4.17
C PHE A 342 22.80 11.61 -2.69
N ALA A 343 22.02 10.82 -1.95
CA ALA A 343 21.82 10.98 -0.51
C ALA A 343 23.13 10.91 0.28
N ARG A 344 24.02 9.95 -0.05
CA ARG A 344 25.35 9.82 0.57
C ARG A 344 26.25 11.03 0.30
N ARG A 345 26.28 11.53 -0.95
CA ARG A 345 27.04 12.73 -1.31
C ARG A 345 26.57 13.96 -0.52
N LEU A 346 25.26 14.13 -0.37
CA LEU A 346 24.71 15.21 0.45
C LEU A 346 25.06 15.04 1.94
N GLY A 347 25.13 13.81 2.45
CA GLY A 347 25.55 13.54 3.84
C GLY A 347 27.01 13.91 4.11
N HIS A 348 27.93 13.52 3.20
CA HIS A 348 29.35 13.86 3.31
C HIS A 348 29.62 15.36 3.23
N ARG A 349 28.88 16.11 2.38
CA ARG A 349 28.99 17.57 2.32
C ARG A 349 28.55 18.25 3.62
N THR A 350 27.48 17.77 4.26
CA THR A 350 27.05 18.30 5.57
C THR A 350 28.11 18.06 6.65
N GLN A 351 28.67 16.85 6.71
CA GLN A 351 29.72 16.52 7.68
C GLN A 351 31.02 17.31 7.46
N ALA A 352 31.44 17.51 6.21
CA ALA A 352 32.62 18.32 5.89
C ALA A 352 32.43 19.80 6.27
N SER A 353 31.23 20.35 6.05
CA SER A 353 30.87 21.72 6.45
C SER A 353 30.81 21.89 7.97
N GLU A 354 30.19 20.94 8.69
CA GLU A 354 30.16 20.95 10.17
C GLU A 354 31.56 20.81 10.78
N ALA A 355 32.43 19.99 10.17
CA ALA A 355 33.82 19.86 10.59
C ALA A 355 34.60 21.16 10.38
N ALA A 356 34.44 21.81 9.22
CA ALA A 356 35.06 23.10 8.93
C ALA A 356 34.55 24.21 9.88
N HIS A 357 33.24 24.26 10.16
CA HIS A 357 32.65 25.23 11.08
C HIS A 357 33.10 25.02 12.54
N LYS A 358 33.23 23.76 12.99
CA LYS A 358 33.82 23.43 14.31
C LYS A 358 35.30 23.78 14.40
N GLN A 359 36.02 23.72 13.28
CA GLN A 359 37.43 24.09 13.21
C GLN A 359 37.59 25.62 13.30
N VAL A 360 36.74 26.38 12.58
CA VAL A 360 36.70 27.85 12.63
C VAL A 360 36.32 28.36 14.04
N THR A 361 35.27 27.80 14.66
CA THR A 361 34.86 28.18 16.03
C THR A 361 35.87 27.77 17.11
N ARG A 362 36.67 26.72 16.89
CA ARG A 362 37.81 26.41 17.78
C ARG A 362 38.98 27.37 17.61
N THR A 363 39.20 27.90 16.41
CA THR A 363 40.26 28.89 16.14
C THR A 363 39.86 30.32 16.52
N GLU A 364 38.55 30.61 16.61
CA GLU A 364 38.00 31.90 17.04
C GLU A 364 37.74 32.02 18.55
N SER A 365 38.11 31.02 19.35
CA SER A 365 38.16 31.14 20.82
C SER A 365 39.61 31.26 21.32
N PRO A 366 40.22 32.45 21.26
CA PRO A 366 41.26 32.86 22.17
C PRO A 366 40.65 33.70 23.32
N ALA A 367 40.89 33.24 24.55
CA ALA A 367 40.61 33.88 25.84
C ALA A 367 39.14 33.91 26.32
#